data_AF-A0A7J4T8B3-F1
#
_entry.id   AF-A0A7J4T8B3-F1
#
_cell.length_a   1.000
_cell.length_b   1.000
_cell.length_c   1.000
_cell.angle_alpha   90.00
_cell.angle_beta   90.00
_cell.angle_gamma   90.00
#
_symmetry.space_group_name_H-M   'P 1'
#
loop_
_entity.id
_entity.type
_entity.pdbx_description
1 polymer ?
#
loop_
_entity_poly.entity_id
_entity_poly.type
_entity_poly.pdbx_seq_one_letter_code
_entity_poly.pdbx_strand_id
1 'polypeptide(L)'
;TFVHGDILDHLDWLESINASLVLRRNLLTKCLEKNPYLIKNSVNLQPRWDINPIPNLIWSGPKANKNLTKLMVELCNSETMATISHGDGSLKYLAGSIGSQHSDDEKSLVIFHCDGEDYEEHSL
;
A
#
# COMPACT_ATOMS: atom_id res chain seq x y z
N THR A 1 -5.79 1.62 10.46
CA THR A 1 -6.13 0.20 10.71
C THR A 1 -4.97 -0.69 10.32
N PHE A 2 -4.58 -1.63 11.19
CA PHE A 2 -3.60 -2.65 10.89
C PHE A 2 -4.31 -4.00 10.80
N VAL A 3 -4.12 -4.73 9.71
CA VAL A 3 -4.76 -6.00 9.44
C VAL A 3 -3.68 -7.05 9.28
N HIS A 4 -3.80 -8.13 10.05
CA HIS A 4 -2.92 -9.29 9.93
C HIS A 4 -3.56 -10.28 8.96
N GLY A 5 -2.84 -10.63 7.88
CA GLY A 5 -3.35 -11.49 6.80
C GLY A 5 -3.12 -10.92 5.40
N ASP A 6 -3.40 -11.75 4.39
CA ASP A 6 -3.23 -11.40 2.98
C ASP A 6 -4.33 -10.43 2.52
N ILE A 7 -3.93 -9.31 1.93
CA ILE A 7 -4.83 -8.33 1.32
C ILE A 7 -5.80 -8.95 0.31
N LEU A 8 -5.41 -10.05 -0.35
CA LEU A 8 -6.24 -10.78 -1.31
C LEU A 8 -7.50 -11.40 -0.71
N ASP A 9 -7.55 -11.59 0.61
CA ASP A 9 -8.71 -12.14 1.32
C ASP A 9 -9.68 -11.05 1.81
N HIS A 10 -9.30 -9.78 1.64
CA HIS A 10 -10.03 -8.63 2.16
C HIS A 10 -10.54 -7.68 1.08
N LEU A 11 -10.48 -8.08 -0.19
CA LEU A 11 -10.79 -7.21 -1.33
C LEU A 11 -12.24 -6.71 -1.33
N ASP A 12 -13.21 -7.55 -0.98
CA ASP A 12 -14.63 -7.16 -0.91
C ASP A 12 -14.87 -6.12 0.18
N TRP A 13 -14.18 -6.25 1.31
CA TRP A 13 -14.22 -5.24 2.37
C TRP A 13 -13.58 -3.93 1.91
N LEU A 14 -12.42 -3.99 1.24
CA LEU A 14 -11.75 -2.81 0.70
C LEU A 14 -12.60 -2.09 -0.36
N GLU A 15 -13.34 -2.84 -1.17
CA GLU A 15 -14.31 -2.28 -2.11
C GLU A 15 -15.46 -1.58 -1.36
N SER A 16 -16.02 -2.21 -0.33
CA SER A 16 -17.14 -1.67 0.45
C SER A 16 -16.84 -0.33 1.13
N ILE A 17 -15.56 -0.07 1.46
CA ILE A 17 -15.09 1.18 2.05
C ILE A 17 -14.47 2.14 1.02
N ASN A 18 -14.60 1.84 -0.27
CA ASN A 18 -14.05 2.64 -1.37
C ASN A 18 -12.54 2.89 -1.22
N ALA A 19 -11.78 1.88 -0.79
CA ALA A 19 -10.34 2.01 -0.58
C ALA A 19 -9.58 2.16 -1.90
N SER A 20 -8.54 3.00 -1.88
CA SER A 20 -7.52 3.10 -2.91
C SER A 20 -6.43 2.06 -2.65
N LEU A 21 -6.27 1.10 -3.56
CA LEU A 21 -5.19 0.12 -3.47
C LEU A 21 -3.89 0.76 -3.97
N VAL A 22 -2.88 0.89 -3.11
CA VAL A 22 -1.56 1.40 -3.50
C VAL A 22 -0.55 0.28 -3.35
N LEU A 23 -0.27 -0.41 -4.45
CA LEU A 23 0.46 -1.69 -4.44
C LEU A 23 1.45 -1.79 -5.60
N ARG A 24 2.41 -2.72 -5.48
CA ARG A 24 3.27 -3.11 -6.60
C ARG A 24 2.47 -3.85 -7.66
N ARG A 25 2.89 -3.73 -8.93
CA ARG A 25 2.22 -4.36 -10.08
C ARG A 25 1.75 -5.78 -9.80
N ASN A 26 2.64 -6.70 -9.39
CA ASN A 26 2.29 -8.12 -9.32
C ASN A 26 1.13 -8.37 -8.34
N LEU A 27 1.22 -7.79 -7.13
CA LEU A 27 0.16 -7.92 -6.13
C LEU A 27 -1.10 -7.18 -6.56
N LEU A 28 -0.95 -5.96 -7.10
CA LEU A 28 -2.07 -5.20 -7.63
C LEU A 28 -2.82 -5.98 -8.72
N THR A 29 -2.11 -6.61 -9.65
CA THR A 29 -2.71 -7.45 -10.69
C THR A 29 -3.51 -8.59 -10.08
N LYS A 30 -2.97 -9.31 -9.10
CA LYS A 30 -3.71 -10.36 -8.37
C LYS A 30 -4.97 -9.82 -7.70
N CYS A 31 -4.89 -8.64 -7.05
CA CYS A 31 -6.05 -8.00 -6.44
C CYS A 31 -7.13 -7.68 -7.49
N LEU A 32 -6.73 -7.12 -8.63
CA LEU A 32 -7.66 -6.71 -9.68
C LEU A 32 -8.22 -7.89 -10.49
N GLU A 33 -7.50 -9.01 -10.57
CA GLU A 33 -8.01 -10.26 -11.15
C GLU A 33 -9.13 -10.86 -10.27
N LYS A 34 -8.98 -10.78 -8.95
CA LYS A 34 -10.02 -11.23 -8.00
C LYS A 34 -11.18 -10.24 -7.89
N ASN A 35 -10.90 -8.94 -7.80
CA ASN A 35 -11.90 -7.88 -7.70
C ASN A 35 -11.58 -6.70 -8.64
N PRO A 36 -12.15 -6.71 -9.87
CA PRO A 36 -11.91 -5.66 -10.86
C PRO A 36 -12.49 -4.28 -10.50
N TYR A 37 -13.46 -4.19 -9.57
CA TYR A 37 -14.10 -2.92 -9.22
C TYR A 37 -13.13 -1.93 -8.56
N LEU A 38 -12.09 -2.45 -7.91
CA LEU A 38 -11.04 -1.67 -7.27
C LEU A 38 -10.14 -0.92 -8.26
N ILE A 39 -10.19 -1.21 -9.56
CA ILE A 39 -9.31 -0.62 -10.57
C ILE A 39 -9.36 0.91 -10.60
N LYS A 40 -10.54 1.49 -10.36
CA LYS A 40 -10.78 2.93 -10.46
C LYS A 40 -9.99 3.74 -9.42
N ASN A 41 -9.73 3.13 -8.27
CA ASN A 41 -9.03 3.76 -7.15
C ASN A 41 -7.64 3.16 -6.92
N SER A 42 -7.14 2.35 -7.86
CA SER A 42 -5.88 1.64 -7.72
C SER A 42 -4.70 2.42 -8.28
N VAL A 43 -3.61 2.47 -7.52
CA VAL A 43 -2.34 3.08 -7.89
C VAL A 43 -1.29 1.98 -8.03
N ASN A 44 -0.77 1.83 -9.24
CA ASN A 44 0.34 0.93 -9.52
C ASN A 44 1.68 1.62 -9.25
N LEU A 45 2.37 1.20 -8.20
CA LEU A 45 3.68 1.77 -7.82
C LEU A 45 4.85 1.28 -8.69
N GLN A 46 4.64 0.31 -9.58
CA GLN A 46 5.65 -0.19 -10.51
C GLN A 46 5.07 -0.41 -11.92
N PRO A 47 4.67 0.67 -12.61
CA PRO A 47 4.14 0.60 -13.97
C PRO A 47 5.21 0.14 -14.98
N ARG A 48 4.78 -0.29 -16.17
CA ARG A 48 5.70 -0.83 -17.21
C ARG A 48 6.41 0.29 -17.98
N TRP A 49 5.92 1.53 -17.83
CA TRP A 49 6.25 2.69 -18.63
C TRP A 49 6.92 3.76 -17.77
N ASP A 50 7.63 4.71 -18.38
CA ASP A 50 8.42 5.80 -17.73
C ASP A 50 7.64 6.71 -16.74
N ILE A 51 6.35 6.47 -16.54
CA ILE A 51 5.52 7.19 -15.58
C ILE A 51 5.68 6.52 -14.21
N ASN A 52 6.74 6.85 -13.49
CA ASN A 52 6.90 6.42 -12.10
C ASN A 52 6.12 7.37 -11.18
N PRO A 53 5.05 6.92 -10.50
CA PRO A 53 4.28 7.79 -9.60
C PRO A 53 5.12 8.29 -8.43
N ILE A 54 6.17 7.54 -8.06
CA ILE A 54 7.22 7.98 -7.14
C ILE A 54 8.58 7.85 -7.88
N PRO A 55 9.22 8.96 -8.25
CA PRO A 55 10.53 8.93 -8.90
C PRO A 55 11.59 8.26 -8.01
N ASN A 56 12.40 7.35 -8.60
CA ASN A 56 13.48 6.62 -7.91
C ASN A 56 13.00 5.89 -6.63
N LEU A 57 11.82 5.26 -6.68
CA LEU A 57 11.23 4.56 -5.54
C LEU A 57 12.15 3.46 -4.98
N ILE A 58 12.67 3.67 -3.77
CA ILE A 58 13.36 2.69 -2.95
C ILE A 58 12.46 2.36 -1.76
N TRP A 59 12.06 1.10 -1.68
CA TRP A 59 11.02 0.62 -0.76
C TRP A 59 11.48 0.43 0.67
N SER A 60 12.72 -0.04 0.85
CA SER A 60 13.22 -0.49 2.15
C SER A 60 14.74 -0.34 2.23
N GLY A 61 15.25 -0.45 3.45
CA GLY A 61 16.68 -0.31 3.75
C GLY A 61 17.11 1.14 4.00
N PRO A 62 18.41 1.38 4.25
CA PRO A 62 18.93 2.69 4.67
C PRO A 62 18.72 3.82 3.66
N LYS A 63 18.44 3.47 2.40
CA LYS A 63 18.19 4.40 1.30
C LYS A 63 16.71 4.49 0.90
N ALA A 64 15.80 3.89 1.68
CA ALA A 64 14.37 3.99 1.41
C ALA A 64 13.91 5.44 1.31
N ASN A 65 12.94 5.71 0.44
CA ASN A 65 12.38 7.04 0.30
C ASN A 65 11.81 7.49 1.65
N LYS A 66 12.29 8.62 2.17
CA LYS A 66 11.74 9.23 3.38
C LYS A 66 10.27 9.57 3.14
N ASN A 67 9.43 9.33 4.14
CA ASN A 67 7.99 9.61 4.09
C ASN A 67 7.26 8.88 2.94
N LEU A 68 7.69 7.68 2.57
CA LEU A 68 7.07 6.88 1.51
C LEU A 68 5.56 6.73 1.71
N THR A 69 5.11 6.47 2.94
CA THR A 69 3.68 6.38 3.27
C THR A 69 2.91 7.65 2.93
N LYS A 70 3.50 8.83 3.19
CA LYS A 70 2.87 10.12 2.86
C LYS A 70 2.70 10.29 1.35
N LEU A 71 3.75 9.99 0.58
CA LEU A 71 3.70 10.03 -0.89
C LEU A 71 2.62 9.08 -1.43
N MET A 72 2.47 7.90 -0.85
CA MET A 72 1.42 6.94 -1.22
C MET A 72 0.01 7.46 -0.92
N VAL A 73 -0.18 8.12 0.22
CA VAL A 73 -1.46 8.74 0.62
C VAL A 73 -1.85 9.90 -0.32
N GLU A 74 -0.87 10.69 -0.77
CA GLU A 74 -1.07 11.76 -1.75
C GLU A 74 -1.50 11.23 -3.13
N LEU A 75 -1.08 10.02 -3.51
CA LEU A 75 -1.47 9.36 -4.75
C LEU A 75 -2.89 8.77 -4.73
N CYS A 76 -3.50 8.63 -3.54
CA CYS A 76 -4.83 8.04 -3.39
C CYS A 76 -5.93 8.99 -3.84
N ASN A 77 -6.85 8.47 -4.65
CA ASN A 77 -8.06 9.19 -5.08
C ASN A 77 -9.19 9.15 -4.04
N SER A 78 -9.11 8.25 -3.06
CA SER A 78 -10.11 8.14 -1.99
C SER A 78 -9.56 8.52 -0.62
N GLU A 79 -10.49 8.67 0.32
CA GLU A 79 -10.19 8.95 1.73
C GLU A 79 -9.55 7.76 2.44
N THR A 80 -9.65 6.54 1.90
CA THR A 80 -9.04 5.35 2.50
C THR A 80 -7.94 4.79 1.60
N MET A 81 -6.71 4.73 2.09
CA MET A 81 -5.60 4.03 1.44
C MET A 81 -5.47 2.60 1.99
N ALA A 82 -5.32 1.61 1.12
CA ALA A 82 -4.92 0.25 1.47
C ALA A 82 -3.58 -0.11 0.83
N THR A 83 -2.64 -0.57 1.65
CA THR A 83 -1.32 -1.02 1.22
C THR A 83 -0.86 -2.21 2.06
N ILE A 84 0.19 -2.91 1.62
CA ILE A 84 0.93 -3.85 2.46
C ILE A 84 2.04 -3.14 3.24
N SER A 85 2.46 -3.75 4.33
CA SER A 85 3.64 -3.35 5.09
C SER A 85 4.92 -3.58 4.28
N HIS A 86 5.75 -2.55 4.15
CA HIS A 86 7.05 -2.61 3.47
C HIS A 86 8.16 -2.36 4.50
N GLY A 87 8.65 -3.40 5.19
CA GLY A 87 9.69 -3.30 6.21
C GLY A 87 9.43 -4.21 7.42
N ASP A 88 9.89 -3.83 8.62
CA ASP A 88 9.59 -4.56 9.87
C ASP A 88 8.11 -4.47 10.28
N GLY A 89 7.31 -3.70 9.54
CA GLY A 89 5.88 -3.50 9.76
C GLY A 89 5.50 -2.93 11.11
N SER A 90 6.47 -2.46 11.88
CA SER A 90 6.19 -2.00 13.23
C SER A 90 5.33 -0.74 13.17
N LEU A 91 4.27 -0.74 13.99
CA LEU A 91 3.44 0.43 14.26
C LEU A 91 4.27 1.68 14.56
N LYS A 92 5.45 1.52 15.15
CA LYS A 92 6.40 2.59 15.46
C LYS A 92 7.03 3.22 14.21
N TYR A 93 7.43 2.42 13.23
CA TYR A 93 7.93 2.92 11.95
C TYR A 93 6.83 3.65 11.17
N LEU A 94 5.62 3.09 11.17
CA LEU A 94 4.46 3.65 10.48
C LEU A 94 3.99 4.96 11.13
N ALA A 95 3.83 5.00 12.45
CA ALA A 95 3.46 6.20 13.19
C ALA A 95 4.53 7.31 13.08
N GLY A 96 5.81 6.95 13.11
CA GLY A 96 6.91 7.89 12.90
C GLY A 96 6.95 8.46 11.48
N SER A 97 6.55 7.67 10.47
CA SER A 97 6.53 8.09 9.06
C SER A 97 5.33 8.97 8.71
N ILE A 98 4.22 8.84 9.44
CA ILE A 98 3.00 9.63 9.27
C ILE A 98 3.15 11.01 9.95
N GLY A 99 4.01 11.11 10.98
CA GLY A 99 4.32 12.37 11.65
C GLY A 99 3.17 12.89 12.51
N SER A 100 3.50 13.51 13.63
CA SER A 100 2.56 14.14 14.56
C SER A 100 1.93 15.45 14.02
N GLN A 101 1.76 15.57 12.71
CA GLN A 101 1.22 16.74 12.02
C GLN A 101 0.31 16.29 10.87
N HIS A 102 -0.81 15.66 11.22
CA HIS A 102 -1.99 15.68 10.37
C HIS A 102 -3.09 16.45 11.09
N SER A 103 -3.27 17.70 10.67
CA SER A 103 -4.44 18.51 10.95
C SER A 103 -5.39 18.40 9.74
N ASP A 104 -6.62 18.00 10.01
CA ASP A 104 -7.88 18.19 9.25
C ASP A 104 -8.20 17.43 7.96
N ASP A 105 -7.29 16.68 7.32
CA ASP A 105 -7.66 15.78 6.22
C ASP A 105 -7.30 14.33 6.58
N GLU A 106 -8.11 13.69 7.43
CA GLU A 106 -7.89 12.33 7.93
C GLU A 106 -8.11 11.27 6.84
N LYS A 107 -7.19 11.15 5.88
CA LYS A 107 -7.14 9.96 5.02
C LYS A 107 -6.87 8.72 5.91
N SER A 108 -7.83 7.80 5.94
CA SER A 108 -7.75 6.53 6.65
C SER A 108 -6.71 5.62 6.00
N LEU A 109 -5.86 5.00 6.80
CA LEU A 109 -4.79 4.12 6.34
C LEU A 109 -5.02 2.68 6.80
N VAL A 110 -5.17 1.76 5.87
CA VAL A 110 -5.25 0.31 6.08
C VAL A 110 -3.94 -0.33 5.65
N ILE A 111 -3.28 -1.03 6.57
CA ILE A 111 -2.00 -1.69 6.33
C ILE A 111 -2.17 -3.17 6.58
N PHE A 112 -1.88 -3.96 5.56
CA PHE A 112 -1.85 -5.42 5.63
C PHE A 112 -0.43 -5.89 5.94
N HIS A 113 -0.32 -6.77 6.91
CA HIS A 113 0.93 -7.46 7.23
C HIS A 113 0.69 -8.96 7.16
N CYS A 114 1.34 -9.58 6.17
CA CYS A 114 1.58 -11.02 6.17
C CYS A 114 2.88 -11.27 6.93
N ASP A 115 2.87 -12.28 7.80
CA ASP A 115 4.09 -12.73 8.43
C ASP A 115 5.06 -13.27 7.37
N GLY A 116 6.36 -13.21 7.67
CA GLY A 116 7.44 -13.52 6.71
C GLY A 116 7.40 -14.94 6.11
N GLU A 117 6.55 -15.82 6.63
CA GLU A 117 6.33 -17.18 6.12
C GLU A 117 5.42 -17.21 4.88
N ASP A 118 4.61 -16.18 4.61
CA ASP A 118 3.67 -16.16 3.48
C ASP A 118 4.30 -15.66 2.15
N TYR A 119 5.52 -15.13 2.19
CA TYR A 119 6.28 -14.71 0.99
C TYR A 119 7.41 -15.68 0.61
N GLU A 120 7.44 -16.87 1.21
CA GLU A 120 8.16 -17.99 0.61
C GLU A 120 7.34 -18.54 -0.57
N GLU A 121 7.36 -17.84 -1.70
CA GLU A 121 7.29 -18.55 -2.99
C GLU A 121 7.83 -17.68 -4.15
N HIS A 122 8.98 -18.16 -4.65
CA HIS A 122 9.67 -17.82 -5.89
C HIS A 122 10.54 -16.54 -5.90
N SER A 123 11.70 -16.68 -5.26
CA SER A 123 12.93 -16.29 -5.94
C SER A 123 13.10 -17.18 -7.17
N LEU A 124 12.99 -16.63 -8.38
CA LEU A 124 13.67 -17.05 -9.61
C LEU A 124 13.52 -15.94 -10.68
#